data_AF-A0A498CQQ2-F1
#
_entry.id   AF-A0A498CQQ2-F1
#
_cell.length_a   1.000
_cell.length_b   1.000
_cell.length_c   1.000
_cell.angle_alpha   90.00
_cell.angle_beta   90.00
_cell.angle_gamma   90.00
#
_symmetry.space_group_name_H-M   'P 1'
#
loop_
_entity.id
_entity.type
_entity.pdbx_description
1 polymer ?
#
loop_
_entity_poly.entity_id
_entity_poly.type
_entity_poly.pdbx_seq_one_letter_code
_entity_poly.pdbx_strand_id
1 'polypeptide(L)'
;MARSVSAEKQREYDQLKRFFVHWETHLTPHRVLGLEHPHNPINVLAAYERQLGVSRVLPGLKQAVNDILEDFEDFSPQEIAAADASLARAGAPTMSQLWQGRSRHYKAILRRGRLRNDTEYYLASSIVCDTASQVPPDELDLLDRMVANYALQRT
;
A
#
# COMPACT_ATOMS: atom_id res chain seq x y z
N MET A 1 -19.31 21.35 -2.38
CA MET A 1 -17.92 21.80 -2.63
C MET A 1 -16.98 20.68 -2.19
N ALA A 2 -16.11 20.19 -3.07
CA ALA A 2 -15.15 19.15 -2.71
C ALA A 2 -14.24 19.68 -1.58
N ARG A 3 -14.20 19.00 -0.43
CA ARG A 3 -13.26 19.33 0.64
C ARG A 3 -11.85 19.31 0.04
N SER A 4 -11.09 20.38 0.22
CA SER A 4 -9.67 20.40 -0.14
C SER A 4 -8.96 19.25 0.58
N VAL A 5 -8.13 18.53 -0.16
CA VAL A 5 -7.26 17.48 0.41
C VAL A 5 -6.40 18.13 1.49
N SER A 6 -6.27 17.52 2.67
CA SER A 6 -5.40 18.06 3.72
C SER A 6 -3.94 18.01 3.27
N ALA A 7 -3.10 18.94 3.73
CA ALA A 7 -1.68 18.97 3.38
C ALA A 7 -0.94 17.66 3.74
N GLU A 8 -1.43 16.95 4.76
CA GLU A 8 -0.93 15.62 5.13
C GLU A 8 -1.29 14.56 4.08
N LYS A 9 -2.56 14.48 3.64
CA LYS A 9 -3.00 13.56 2.60
C LYS A 9 -2.33 13.83 1.26
N GLN A 10 -2.08 15.09 0.94
CA GLN A 10 -1.36 15.44 -0.28
C GLN A 10 0.09 14.96 -0.22
N ARG A 11 0.79 15.19 0.89
CA ARG A 11 2.16 14.70 1.09
C ARG A 11 2.25 13.18 1.03
N GLU A 12 1.31 12.48 1.67
CA GLU A 12 1.23 11.03 1.61
C GLU A 12 1.04 10.54 0.17
N TYR A 13 0.10 11.14 -0.57
CA TYR A 13 -0.13 10.81 -1.97
C TYR A 13 1.12 11.03 -2.83
N ASP A 14 1.78 12.17 -2.69
CA ASP A 14 2.98 12.50 -3.48
C ASP A 14 4.12 11.50 -3.21
N GLN A 15 4.29 11.08 -1.95
CA GLN A 15 5.29 10.09 -1.56
C GLN A 15 4.98 8.71 -2.17
N LEU A 16 3.75 8.22 -2.02
CA LEU A 16 3.34 6.92 -2.55
C LEU A 16 3.36 6.91 -4.07
N LYS A 17 2.98 8.01 -4.73
CA LYS A 17 3.01 8.13 -6.18
C LYS A 17 4.45 8.09 -6.71
N ARG A 18 5.40 8.76 -6.05
CA ARG A 18 6.82 8.68 -6.42
C ARG A 18 7.36 7.26 -6.30
N PHE A 19 7.05 6.57 -5.20
CA PHE A 19 7.40 5.17 -5.04
C PHE A 19 6.82 4.33 -6.19
N PHE A 20 5.51 4.41 -6.40
CA PHE A 20 4.79 3.61 -7.38
C PHE A 20 5.30 3.83 -8.82
N VAL A 21 5.48 5.09 -9.23
CA VAL A 21 5.98 5.42 -10.57
C VAL A 21 7.41 4.93 -10.74
N HIS A 22 8.29 5.13 -9.75
CA HIS A 22 9.67 4.65 -9.83
C HIS A 22 9.73 3.13 -9.90
N TRP A 23 8.90 2.47 -9.10
CA TRP A 23 8.75 1.03 -9.08
C TRP A 23 8.39 0.48 -10.47
N GLU A 24 7.26 0.94 -11.01
CA GLU A 24 6.75 0.52 -12.31
C GLU A 24 7.71 0.83 -13.47
N THR A 25 8.51 1.89 -13.34
CA THR A 25 9.45 2.33 -14.40
C THR A 25 10.77 1.57 -14.36
N HIS A 26 11.28 1.23 -13.18
CA HIS A 26 12.67 0.80 -13.03
C HIS A 26 12.88 -0.53 -12.28
N LEU A 27 11.91 -0.96 -11.47
CA LEU A 27 12.09 -2.07 -10.54
C LEU A 27 11.15 -3.24 -10.82
N THR A 28 10.04 -3.04 -11.53
CA THR A 28 9.18 -4.14 -11.99
C THR A 28 9.96 -5.09 -12.92
N PRO A 29 10.18 -6.36 -12.53
CA PRO A 29 11.03 -7.29 -13.28
C PRO A 29 10.40 -7.71 -14.61
N HIS A 30 9.06 -7.78 -14.68
CA HIS A 30 8.32 -8.19 -15.88
C HIS A 30 7.21 -7.21 -16.21
N ARG A 31 7.51 -6.27 -17.12
CA ARG A 31 6.51 -5.31 -17.60
C ARG A 31 5.66 -5.94 -18.70
N VAL A 32 4.38 -6.16 -18.40
CA VAL A 32 3.39 -6.67 -19.37
C VAL A 32 2.99 -5.61 -20.41
N LEU A 33 2.89 -4.34 -19.99
CA LEU A 33 2.44 -3.23 -20.84
C LEU A 33 3.50 -2.14 -20.91
N GLY A 34 3.87 -1.69 -22.12
CA GLY A 34 4.79 -0.57 -22.34
C GLY A 34 4.37 0.71 -21.59
N LEU A 35 5.31 1.59 -21.30
CA LEU A 35 5.05 2.80 -20.48
C LEU A 35 4.09 3.77 -21.16
N GLU A 36 4.10 3.81 -22.48
CA GLU A 36 3.17 4.58 -23.30
C GLU A 36 1.76 3.97 -23.41
N HIS A 37 1.56 2.72 -22.97
CA HIS A 37 0.28 2.04 -23.12
C HIS A 37 -0.79 2.67 -22.20
N PRO A 38 -2.02 2.97 -22.68
CA PRO A 38 -3.05 3.64 -21.87
C PRO A 38 -3.44 2.89 -20.59
N HIS A 39 -3.37 1.56 -20.63
CA HIS A 39 -3.65 0.69 -19.48
C HIS A 39 -2.42 0.35 -18.64
N ASN A 40 -1.26 0.95 -18.92
CA ASN A 40 -0.13 0.86 -18.00
C ASN A 40 -0.54 1.44 -16.64
N PRO A 41 -0.18 0.81 -15.50
CA PRO A 41 -0.62 1.25 -14.18
C PRO A 41 -0.34 2.73 -13.87
N ILE A 42 0.79 3.27 -14.36
CA ILE A 42 1.14 4.70 -14.21
C ILE A 42 0.11 5.59 -14.91
N ASN A 43 -0.29 5.23 -16.14
CA ASN A 43 -1.22 6.01 -16.94
C ASN A 43 -2.65 5.92 -16.41
N VAL A 44 -3.05 4.75 -15.90
CA VAL A 44 -4.33 4.55 -15.21
C VAL A 44 -4.40 5.41 -13.95
N LEU A 45 -3.35 5.42 -13.12
CA LEU A 45 -3.27 6.29 -11.94
C LEU A 45 -3.42 7.77 -12.32
N ALA A 46 -2.69 8.22 -13.33
CA ALA A 46 -2.75 9.60 -13.82
C ALA A 46 -4.12 9.97 -14.42
N ALA A 47 -4.84 9.02 -15.03
CA ALA A 47 -6.21 9.23 -15.49
C ALA A 47 -7.18 9.38 -14.31
N TYR A 48 -7.12 8.49 -13.32
CA TYR A 48 -7.98 8.55 -12.14
C TYR A 48 -7.71 9.78 -11.28
N GLU A 49 -6.45 10.20 -11.14
CA GLU A 49 -6.10 11.44 -10.44
C GLU A 49 -6.82 12.65 -11.04
N ARG A 50 -6.81 12.76 -12.38
CA ARG A 50 -7.49 13.84 -13.12
C ARG A 50 -9.02 13.77 -13.00
N GLN A 51 -9.59 12.56 -13.00
CA GLN A 51 -11.05 12.37 -13.01
C GLN A 51 -11.69 12.45 -11.61
N LEU A 52 -11.04 11.87 -10.60
CA LEU A 52 -11.61 11.62 -9.28
C LEU A 52 -10.97 12.47 -8.18
N GLY A 53 -9.76 12.98 -8.42
CA GLY A 53 -8.97 13.74 -7.45
C GLY A 53 -8.27 12.88 -6.40
N VAL A 54 -7.22 13.45 -5.80
CA VAL A 54 -6.30 12.77 -4.87
C VAL A 54 -7.02 12.02 -3.74
N SER A 55 -8.05 12.62 -3.13
CA SER A 55 -8.74 12.00 -1.98
C SER A 55 -9.41 10.67 -2.32
N ARG A 56 -9.90 10.49 -3.55
CA ARG A 56 -10.58 9.26 -3.99
C ARG A 56 -9.61 8.23 -4.54
N VAL A 57 -8.47 8.68 -5.06
CA VAL A 57 -7.44 7.81 -5.66
C VAL A 57 -6.47 7.26 -4.61
N LEU A 58 -6.19 8.02 -3.56
CA LEU A 58 -5.24 7.64 -2.51
C LEU A 58 -5.48 6.24 -1.92
N PRO A 59 -6.72 5.80 -1.60
CA PRO A 59 -6.94 4.43 -1.12
C PRO A 59 -6.48 3.36 -2.12
N GLY A 60 -6.78 3.52 -3.41
CA GLY A 60 -6.37 2.57 -4.45
C GLY A 60 -4.86 2.58 -4.68
N LEU A 61 -4.22 3.76 -4.61
CA LEU A 61 -2.75 3.86 -4.66
C LEU A 61 -2.09 3.16 -3.47
N LYS A 62 -2.67 3.24 -2.27
CA LYS A 62 -2.18 2.48 -1.11
C LYS A 62 -2.28 0.98 -1.31
N GLN A 63 -3.38 0.50 -1.91
CA GLN A 63 -3.53 -0.92 -2.24
C GLN A 63 -2.45 -1.36 -3.22
N ALA A 64 -2.28 -0.66 -4.34
CA ALA A 64 -1.26 -0.99 -5.33
C ALA A 64 0.17 -1.00 -4.74
N VAL A 65 0.49 -0.05 -3.84
CA VAL A 65 1.78 -0.05 -3.12
C VAL A 65 1.90 -1.23 -2.18
N ASN A 66 0.83 -1.63 -1.49
CA ASN A 66 0.84 -2.81 -0.63
C ASN A 66 0.99 -4.10 -1.43
N ASP A 67 0.33 -4.24 -2.58
CA ASP A 67 0.45 -5.40 -3.46
C ASP A 67 1.91 -5.56 -3.91
N ILE A 68 2.53 -4.45 -4.34
CA ILE A 68 3.96 -4.39 -4.63
C ILE A 68 4.79 -4.84 -3.41
N LEU A 69 4.43 -4.40 -2.20
CA LEU A 69 5.14 -4.78 -0.98
C LEU A 69 5.02 -6.26 -0.62
N GLU A 70 3.87 -6.88 -0.91
CA GLU A 70 3.59 -8.30 -0.64
C GLU A 70 4.36 -9.22 -1.59
N ASP A 71 4.53 -8.83 -2.86
CA ASP A 71 5.36 -9.56 -3.84
C ASP A 71 6.87 -9.59 -3.47
N PHE A 72 7.30 -8.93 -2.39
CA PHE A 72 8.71 -8.87 -1.95
C PHE A 72 9.09 -9.84 -0.84
N GLU A 73 8.20 -10.67 -0.34
CA GLU A 73 8.59 -11.66 0.67
C GLU A 73 9.70 -12.60 0.17
N ASP A 74 9.82 -12.76 -1.16
CA ASP A 74 10.83 -13.59 -1.81
C ASP A 74 12.17 -12.88 -2.12
N PHE A 75 12.31 -11.58 -1.85
CA PHE A 75 13.52 -10.84 -2.20
C PHE A 75 14.67 -11.11 -1.22
N SER A 76 15.88 -11.32 -1.75
CA SER A 76 17.08 -11.40 -0.92
C SER A 76 17.43 -10.05 -0.30
N PRO A 77 18.18 -10.02 0.83
CA PRO A 77 18.63 -8.77 1.45
C PRO A 77 19.41 -7.84 0.50
N GLN A 78 20.10 -8.42 -0.50
CA GLN A 78 20.88 -7.68 -1.48
C GLN A 78 19.97 -6.99 -2.51
N GLU A 79 18.92 -7.68 -2.97
CA GLU A 79 17.91 -7.11 -3.87
C GLU A 79 17.12 -6.00 -3.18
N ILE A 80 16.75 -6.20 -1.92
CA ILE A 80 16.10 -5.15 -1.10
C ILE A 80 17.01 -3.92 -0.99
N ALA A 81 18.30 -4.11 -0.67
CA ALA A 81 19.24 -3.00 -0.56
C ALA A 81 19.41 -2.24 -1.90
N ALA A 82 19.44 -2.96 -3.02
CA ALA A 82 19.54 -2.37 -4.35
C ALA A 82 18.28 -1.57 -4.72
N ALA A 83 17.10 -2.11 -4.43
CA ALA A 83 15.82 -1.44 -4.65
C ALA A 83 15.69 -0.19 -3.78
N ASP A 84 16.02 -0.29 -2.49
CA ASP A 84 16.02 0.84 -1.56
C ASP A 84 16.98 1.95 -1.99
N ALA A 85 18.19 1.60 -2.46
CA ALA A 85 19.14 2.58 -2.99
C ALA A 85 18.64 3.25 -4.29
N SER A 86 17.89 2.51 -5.12
CA SER A 86 17.25 3.05 -6.32
C SER A 86 16.14 4.06 -5.96
N LEU A 87 15.25 3.68 -5.04
CA LEU A 87 14.16 4.53 -4.54
C LEU A 87 14.66 5.77 -3.82
N ALA A 88 15.67 5.62 -2.97
CA ALA A 88 16.27 6.74 -2.24
C ALA A 88 16.89 7.78 -3.19
N ARG A 89 17.57 7.35 -4.25
CA ARG A 89 18.11 8.26 -5.29
C ARG A 89 17.01 9.02 -6.04
N ALA A 90 15.84 8.41 -6.19
CA ALA A 90 14.67 9.06 -6.79
C ALA A 90 13.88 9.97 -5.82
N GLY A 91 14.32 10.07 -4.55
CA GLY A 91 13.60 10.81 -3.52
C GLY A 91 12.22 10.20 -3.18
N ALA A 92 12.04 8.91 -3.47
CA ALA A 92 10.88 8.13 -3.08
C ALA A 92 11.12 7.48 -1.70
N PRO A 93 10.05 7.19 -0.93
CA PRO A 93 10.16 6.29 0.23
C PRO A 93 10.79 4.97 -0.18
N THR A 94 11.67 4.42 0.67
CA THR A 94 12.25 3.10 0.40
C THR A 94 11.28 1.99 0.80
N MET A 95 11.48 0.78 0.28
CA MET A 95 10.66 -0.38 0.66
C MET A 95 10.78 -0.65 2.16
N SER A 96 12.00 -0.64 2.70
CA SER A 96 12.20 -0.84 4.15
C SER A 96 11.46 0.20 4.99
N GLN A 97 11.39 1.46 4.53
CA GLN A 97 10.65 2.52 5.22
C GLN A 97 9.14 2.27 5.19
N LEU A 98 8.60 1.89 4.03
CA LEU A 98 7.18 1.58 3.88
C LEU A 98 6.79 0.32 4.68
N TRP A 99 7.62 -0.72 4.66
CA TRP A 99 7.42 -1.95 5.43
C TRP A 99 7.49 -1.69 6.95
N GLN A 100 8.45 -0.92 7.43
CA GLN A 100 8.52 -0.50 8.83
C GLN A 100 7.29 0.34 9.22
N GLY A 101 6.82 1.21 8.33
CA GLY A 101 5.56 1.94 8.49
C GLY A 101 4.37 1.00 8.65
N ARG A 102 4.23 0.02 7.76
CA ARG A 102 3.19 -1.03 7.81
C ARG A 102 3.28 -1.82 9.11
N SER A 103 4.46 -2.26 9.53
CA SER A 103 4.68 -2.99 10.78
C SER A 103 4.27 -2.16 12.02
N ARG A 104 4.57 -0.85 12.04
CA ARG A 104 4.14 0.04 13.13
C ARG A 104 2.62 0.23 13.13
N HIS A 105 2.02 0.39 11.95
CA HIS A 105 0.57 0.55 11.80
C HIS A 105 -0.17 -0.73 12.21
N TYR A 106 0.35 -1.88 11.78
CA TYR A 106 -0.09 -3.21 12.18
C TYR A 106 -0.03 -3.40 13.70
N LYS A 107 1.12 -3.15 14.32
CA LYS A 107 1.27 -3.16 15.79
C LYS A 107 0.31 -2.20 16.49
N ALA A 108 0.04 -1.04 15.90
CA ALA A 108 -0.93 -0.10 16.43
C ALA A 108 -2.38 -0.60 16.32
N ILE A 109 -2.75 -1.30 15.24
CA ILE A 109 -4.05 -1.97 15.10
C ILE A 109 -4.19 -3.05 16.18
N LEU A 110 -3.22 -3.96 16.29
CA LEU A 110 -3.23 -5.04 17.29
C LEU A 110 -3.37 -4.48 18.71
N ARG A 111 -2.55 -3.49 19.09
CA ARG A 111 -2.62 -2.85 20.41
C ARG A 111 -3.98 -2.20 20.68
N ARG A 112 -4.66 -1.69 19.65
CA ARG A 112 -5.96 -1.04 19.79
C ARG A 112 -7.13 -2.02 19.84
N GLY A 113 -6.98 -3.23 19.31
CA GLY A 113 -8.05 -4.21 19.29
C GLY A 113 -9.24 -3.88 18.38
N ARG A 114 -9.16 -2.82 17.54
CA ARG A 114 -10.25 -2.40 16.65
C ARG A 114 -9.76 -1.63 15.42
N LEU A 115 -10.50 -1.79 14.31
CA LEU A 115 -10.32 -1.03 13.06
C LEU A 115 -11.04 0.32 13.13
N ARG A 116 -10.48 1.34 12.48
CA ARG A 116 -11.00 2.72 12.51
C ARG A 116 -11.54 3.21 11.17
N ASN A 117 -11.11 2.60 10.07
CA ASN A 117 -11.46 3.03 8.72
C ASN A 117 -11.25 1.89 7.73
N ASP A 118 -11.71 2.11 6.51
CA ASP A 118 -11.66 1.10 5.44
C ASP A 118 -10.23 0.73 5.05
N THR A 119 -9.26 1.65 5.18
CA THR A 119 -7.85 1.34 4.93
C THR A 119 -7.32 0.30 5.92
N GLU A 120 -7.65 0.42 7.21
CA GLU A 120 -7.28 -0.59 8.22
C GLU A 120 -8.02 -1.91 7.99
N TYR A 121 -9.28 -1.85 7.54
CA TYR A 121 -10.05 -3.04 7.17
C TYR A 121 -9.44 -3.82 6.02
N TYR A 122 -9.11 -3.16 4.90
CA TYR A 122 -8.50 -3.86 3.76
C TYR A 122 -7.11 -4.41 4.10
N LEU A 123 -6.34 -3.69 4.91
CA LEU A 123 -5.05 -4.17 5.40
C LEU A 123 -5.19 -5.41 6.31
N ALA A 124 -6.12 -5.41 7.26
CA ALA A 124 -6.34 -6.56 8.13
C ALA A 124 -6.94 -7.74 7.36
N SER A 125 -7.84 -7.47 6.39
CA SER A 125 -8.45 -8.48 5.55
C SER A 125 -7.45 -9.14 4.61
N SER A 126 -6.48 -8.40 4.04
CA SER A 126 -5.45 -9.03 3.20
C SER A 126 -4.59 -9.99 4.00
N ILE A 127 -4.22 -9.61 5.23
CA ILE A 127 -3.45 -10.46 6.16
C ILE A 127 -4.22 -11.71 6.58
N VAL A 128 -5.52 -11.60 6.88
CA VAL A 128 -6.36 -12.75 7.26
C VAL A 128 -6.61 -13.69 6.08
N CYS A 129 -6.76 -13.15 4.86
CA CYS A 129 -6.97 -13.94 3.65
C CYS A 129 -5.68 -14.58 3.10
N ASP A 130 -4.51 -14.07 3.50
CA ASP A 130 -3.22 -14.61 3.09
C ASP A 130 -2.87 -15.88 3.87
N THR A 131 -3.04 -17.03 3.20
CA THR A 131 -2.72 -18.35 3.76
C THR A 131 -1.23 -18.65 3.86
N ALA A 132 -0.36 -17.81 3.28
CA ALA A 132 1.10 -17.93 3.40
C ALA A 132 1.67 -17.09 4.56
N SER A 133 0.84 -16.25 5.18
CA SER A 133 1.27 -15.29 6.19
C SER A 133 1.89 -15.98 7.42
N GLN A 134 3.09 -15.53 7.82
CA GLN A 134 3.81 -16.00 9.02
C GLN A 134 3.30 -15.36 10.32
N VAL A 135 2.09 -14.79 10.31
CA VAL A 135 1.51 -14.11 11.47
C VAL A 135 1.15 -15.15 12.55
N PRO A 136 1.47 -14.88 13.84
CA PRO A 136 1.10 -15.79 14.91
C PRO A 136 -0.41 -16.06 14.94
N PRO A 137 -0.86 -17.31 15.21
CA PRO A 137 -2.28 -17.67 15.24
C PRO A 137 -3.14 -16.75 16.13
N ASP A 138 -2.61 -16.35 17.29
CA ASP A 138 -3.30 -15.47 18.23
C ASP A 138 -3.54 -14.05 17.67
N GLU A 139 -2.61 -13.56 16.83
CA GLU A 139 -2.76 -12.26 16.15
C GLU A 139 -3.71 -12.38 14.96
N LEU A 140 -3.68 -13.49 14.22
CA LEU A 140 -4.63 -13.78 13.14
C LEU A 140 -6.06 -13.85 13.64
N ASP A 141 -6.31 -14.59 14.73
CA ASP A 141 -7.62 -14.68 15.37
C ASP A 141 -8.14 -13.31 15.82
N LEU A 142 -7.24 -12.46 16.32
CA LEU A 142 -7.60 -11.12 16.74
C LEU A 142 -7.97 -10.24 15.54
N LEU A 143 -7.22 -10.34 14.43
CA LEU A 143 -7.51 -9.60 13.19
C LEU A 143 -8.80 -10.07 12.53
N ASP A 144 -9.06 -11.38 12.50
CA ASP A 144 -10.29 -11.96 11.94
C ASP A 144 -11.53 -11.44 12.68
N ARG A 145 -11.49 -11.44 14.02
CA ARG A 145 -12.55 -10.82 14.85
C ARG A 145 -12.72 -9.33 14.58
N MET A 146 -11.63 -8.61 14.36
CA MET A 146 -11.68 -7.18 14.04
C MET A 146 -12.34 -6.93 12.66
N VAL A 147 -11.95 -7.71 11.65
CA VAL A 147 -12.51 -7.65 10.29
C VAL A 147 -14.00 -7.97 10.30
N ALA A 148 -14.40 -9.06 10.97
CA ALA A 148 -15.80 -9.46 11.10
C ALA A 148 -16.65 -8.37 11.79
N ASN A 149 -16.17 -7.82 12.91
CA ASN A 149 -16.88 -6.76 13.62
C ASN A 149 -17.04 -5.47 12.80
N TYR A 150 -15.99 -5.07 12.07
CA TYR A 150 -16.05 -3.88 11.23
C TYR A 150 -16.95 -4.09 10.00
N ALA A 151 -16.97 -5.29 9.42
CA ALA A 151 -17.89 -5.65 8.33
C ALA A 151 -19.36 -5.59 8.77
N LEU A 152 -19.67 -6.09 9.96
CA LEU A 152 -21.02 -6.01 10.54
C LEU A 152 -21.49 -4.56 10.76
N GLN A 153 -20.59 -3.67 11.19
CA GLN A 153 -20.90 -2.24 11.38
C GLN A 153 -21.05 -1.45 10.07
N ARG A 154 -20.62 -2.01 8.93
CA ARG A 154 -20.77 -1.42 7.59
C ARG A 154 -22.07 -1.80 6.88
N THR A 155 -22.84 -2.74 7.43
CA THR A 155 -24.13 -3.20 6.88
C THR A 155 -25.27 -2.36 7.44
#